data_AF-A0A947DUD5-F1
#
_entry.id   AF-A0A947DUD5-F1
#
_cell.length_a   1.000
_cell.length_b   1.000
_cell.length_c   1.000
_cell.angle_alpha   90.00
_cell.angle_beta   90.00
_cell.angle_gamma   90.00
#
_symmetry.space_group_name_H-M   'P 1'
#
loop_
_entity.id
_entity.type
_entity.pdbx_description
1 polymer ?
#
loop_
_entity_poly.entity_id
_entity_poly.type
_entity_poly.pdbx_seq_one_letter_code
_entity_poly.pdbx_strand_id
1 'polypeptide(L)' 'MQKLKLTKAVFPVAGLGTRFLPATKAQPKEMLPIVDKPLIQYAV' A
#
# COMPACT_ATOMS: atom_id res chain seq x y z
N MET A 1 -28.60 14.24 -14.15
CA MET A 1 -28.11 12.90 -13.75
C MET A 1 -27.21 13.10 -12.53
N GLN A 2 -27.65 12.71 -11.33
CA GLN A 2 -26.85 12.90 -10.11
C GLN A 2 -25.63 11.97 -10.17
N LYS A 3 -24.44 12.53 -10.05
CA LYS A 3 -23.17 11.79 -10.06
C LYS A 3 -23.10 10.99 -8.75
N LEU A 4 -22.98 9.66 -8.81
CA LEU A 4 -22.78 8.83 -7.63
C LEU A 4 -21.52 9.32 -6.89
N LYS A 5 -21.65 9.69 -5.61
CA LYS A 5 -20.53 10.08 -4.77
C LYS A 5 -19.69 8.84 -4.49
N LEU A 6 -18.46 8.79 -4.99
CA LEU A 6 -17.49 7.74 -4.66
C LEU A 6 -17.02 7.93 -3.21
N THR A 7 -17.30 6.95 -2.35
CA THR A 7 -17.02 7.01 -0.90
C THR A 7 -16.12 5.88 -0.42
N LYS A 8 -15.79 4.91 -1.27
CA LYS A 8 -15.03 3.72 -0.90
C LYS A 8 -13.94 3.46 -1.93
N ALA A 9 -12.77 3.04 -1.45
CA ALA A 9 -11.63 2.61 -2.25
C ALA A 9 -11.12 1.26 -1.71
N VAL A 10 -10.51 0.45 -2.58
CA VAL A 10 -9.96 -0.87 -2.24
C VAL A 10 -8.50 -0.90 -2.62
N PHE A 11 -7.65 -1.28 -1.67
CA PHE A 11 -6.21 -1.43 -1.86
C PHE A 11 -5.82 -2.91 -1.67
N PRO A 12 -5.39 -3.63 -2.72
CA PRO A 12 -4.98 -5.02 -2.60
C PRO A 12 -3.54 -5.11 -2.02
N VAL A 13 -3.43 -5.36 -0.72
CA VAL A 13 -2.15 -5.36 0.03
C VAL A 13 -1.74 -6.75 0.57
N ALA A 14 -2.26 -7.83 -0.01
CA ALA A 14 -2.08 -9.21 0.48
C ALA A 14 -0.87 -9.96 -0.14
N GLY A 15 0.06 -9.27 -0.82
CA GLY A 15 1.19 -9.90 -1.50
C GLY A 15 2.44 -10.02 -0.64
N LEU A 16 3.18 -11.14 -0.74
CA LEU A 16 4.36 -11.43 0.09
C LEU A 16 5.64 -10.62 -0.23
N GLY A 17 5.63 -9.76 -1.25
CA GLY A 17 6.76 -8.87 -1.53
C GLY A 17 8.09 -9.56 -1.86
N THR A 18 8.09 -10.75 -2.48
CA THR A 18 9.28 -11.60 -2.67
C THR A 18 10.45 -10.96 -3.43
N ARG A 19 10.19 -9.93 -4.25
CA ARG A 19 11.22 -9.17 -4.98
C ARG A 19 12.04 -8.22 -4.11
N PHE A 20 11.55 -7.92 -2.91
CA PHE A 20 12.18 -7.03 -1.95
C PHE A 20 12.77 -7.80 -0.76
N LEU A 21 12.97 -9.11 -0.91
CA LEU A 21 13.70 -9.88 0.10
C LEU A 21 15.17 -9.43 0.14
N PRO A 22 15.78 -9.36 1.34
CA PRO A 22 15.25 -9.80 2.64
C PRO A 22 14.39 -8.76 3.37
N ALA A 23 14.30 -7.52 2.86
CA ALA A 23 13.63 -6.41 3.54
C ALA A 23 12.14 -6.69 3.85
N THR A 24 11.46 -7.43 2.97
CA THR A 24 10.05 -7.82 3.12
C THR A 24 9.83 -9.20 3.73
N LYS A 25 10.85 -9.83 4.33
CA LYS A 25 10.72 -11.18 4.92
C LYS A 25 9.75 -11.21 6.10
N ALA A 26 9.78 -10.17 6.94
CA ALA A 26 8.95 -10.04 8.13
C ALA A 26 8.13 -8.73 8.16
N GLN A 27 8.33 -7.86 7.16
CA GLN A 27 7.64 -6.57 7.04
C GLN A 27 6.86 -6.52 5.71
N PRO A 28 5.60 -6.05 5.69
CA PRO A 28 4.85 -5.85 4.45
C PRO A 28 5.55 -4.84 3.53
N LYS A 29 5.42 -5.02 2.21
CA LYS A 29 6.06 -4.12 1.23
C LYS A 29 5.46 -2.71 1.26
N GLU A 30 4.20 -2.58 1.65
CA GLU A 30 3.45 -1.31 1.74
C GLU A 30 3.90 -0.45 2.92
N MET A 31 4.61 -1.06 3.89
CA MET A 31 5.20 -0.37 5.03
C MET A 31 6.64 0.09 4.76
N LEU A 32 7.22 -0.24 3.61
CA LEU A 32 8.56 0.25 3.25
C LEU A 32 8.52 1.79 3.10
N PRO A 33 9.49 2.50 3.72
CA PRO A 33 9.51 3.95 3.66
C PRO A 33 10.01 4.47 2.32
N ILE A 34 9.34 5.48 1.79
CA ILE A 34 9.91 6.42 0.83
C ILE A 34 10.36 7.62 1.66
N VAL A 35 11.68 7.75 1.83
CA VAL A 35 12.35 8.75 2.67
C VAL A 35 11.96 8.60 4.15
N ASP A 36 10.84 9.21 4.55
CA ASP A 36 10.37 9.33 5.94
C ASP A 36 8.98 8.70 6.16
N LYS A 37 8.25 8.36 5.09
CA LYS A 37 6.86 7.88 5.18
C LYS A 37 6.69 6.53 4.49
N PRO A 38 5.88 5.61 5.05
CA PRO A 38 5.58 4.33 4.40
C PRO A 38 4.76 4.53 3.13
N LEU A 39 4.97 3.65 2.13
CA LEU A 39 4.26 3.64 0.85
C LEU A 39 2.74 3.80 0.98
N ILE A 40 2.11 3.13 1.94
CA ILE A 40 0.65 3.20 2.15
C ILE A 40 0.14 4.62 2.45
N GLN A 41 0.94 5.48 3.09
CA GLN A 41 0.55 6.86 3.38
C GLN A 41 0.52 7.77 2.14
N TYR A 42 1.17 7.36 1.06
CA TYR A 42 1.06 8.06 -0.22
C TYR A 42 -0.14 7.58 -1.05
N ALA A 43 -0.68 6.40 -0.74
CA ALA A 43 -1.81 5.82 -1.44
C ALA A 43 -3.17 6.22 -0.84
N VAL A 44 -3.18 6.65 0.43
CA VAL A 44 -4.34 7.18 1.18
C VAL A 44 -4.39 8.69 1.04
#